data_AF-A0AAW6JU86-F1
#
_entry.id   AF-A0AAW6JU86-F1
#
_cell.length_a   1.000
_cell.length_b   1.000
_cell.length_c   1.000
_cell.angle_alpha   90.00
_cell.angle_beta   90.00
_cell.angle_gamma   90.00
#
_symmetry.space_group_name_H-M   'P 1'
#
loop_
_entity.id
_entity.type
_entity.pdbx_description
1 polymer ?
#
loop_
_entity_poly.entity_id
_entity_poly.type
_entity_poly.pdbx_seq_one_letter_code
_entity_poly.pdbx_strand_id
1 'polypeptide(L)'
;MLQANRFYIKTAVDIRHQILAGGGEMHSDCETILLDNGSQQQDVWGASWNPISQEIFYESMVNLRPRQNRAMEILDPTIREQVKQIIHKLLGGL
;
A
#
# COMPACT_ATOMS: atom_id res chain seq x y z
N MET A 1 -13.84 -16.98 9.31
CA MET A 1 -12.49 -16.62 8.82
C MET A 1 -12.09 -15.25 9.38
N LEU A 2 -11.70 -15.18 10.66
CA LEU A 2 -11.39 -13.92 11.37
C LEU A 2 -9.96 -13.88 11.95
N GLN A 3 -9.11 -14.87 11.63
CA GLN A 3 -7.74 -14.97 12.18
C GLN A 3 -6.63 -14.36 11.29
N ALA A 4 -6.94 -13.93 10.06
CA ALA A 4 -5.93 -13.48 9.11
C ALA A 4 -5.32 -12.10 9.44
N ASN A 5 -5.96 -11.28 10.28
CA ASN A 5 -5.50 -9.92 10.58
C ASN A 5 -4.27 -9.82 11.49
N ARG A 6 -3.71 -10.92 12.01
CA ARG A 6 -2.60 -10.82 12.99
C ARG A 6 -1.23 -10.48 12.39
N PHE A 7 -1.06 -10.61 11.07
CA PHE A 7 0.28 -10.46 10.46
C PHE A 7 0.35 -9.47 9.29
N TYR A 8 -0.76 -8.88 8.90
CA TYR A 8 -0.76 -7.91 7.81
C TYR A 8 -0.46 -6.51 8.32
N ILE A 9 0.70 -5.99 7.96
CA ILE A 9 1.04 -4.58 8.12
C ILE A 9 0.30 -3.82 7.02
N LYS A 10 -0.65 -2.96 7.42
CA LYS A 10 -1.32 -2.05 6.50
C LYS A 10 -0.34 -0.95 6.10
N THR A 11 -0.22 -0.71 4.80
CA THR A 11 0.67 0.31 4.24
C THR A 11 -0.04 1.20 3.22
N ALA A 12 0.49 2.39 3.04
CA ALA A 12 0.30 3.23 1.87
C ALA A 12 1.68 3.56 1.28
N VAL A 13 1.80 3.52 -0.04
CA VAL A 13 3.07 3.65 -0.77
C VAL A 13 2.98 4.81 -1.75
N ASP A 14 3.91 5.75 -1.68
CA ASP A 14 4.11 6.78 -2.69
C ASP A 14 5.08 6.27 -3.76
N ILE A 15 4.58 5.99 -4.95
CA ILE A 15 5.38 5.45 -6.06
C ILE A 15 6.31 6.50 -6.70
N ARG A 16 6.02 7.79 -6.52
CA ARG A 16 6.82 8.89 -7.07
C ARG A 16 8.01 9.19 -6.19
N HIS A 17 7.79 9.32 -4.88
CA HIS A 17 8.85 9.60 -3.91
C HIS A 17 9.55 8.34 -3.38
N GLN A 18 9.04 7.15 -3.70
CA GLN A 18 9.56 5.86 -3.25
C GLN A 18 9.64 5.72 -1.73
N ILE A 19 8.64 6.24 -1.03
CA ILE A 19 8.46 6.14 0.42
C ILE A 19 7.18 5.38 0.73
N LEU A 20 7.07 4.85 1.95
CA LEU A 20 5.82 4.26 2.44
C LEU A 20 5.58 4.65 3.89
N ALA A 21 4.30 4.71 4.26
CA ALA A 21 3.84 4.70 5.63
C ALA A 21 3.22 3.32 5.92
N GLY A 22 3.47 2.76 7.10
CA GLY A 22 2.97 1.45 7.48
C GLY A 22 2.76 1.30 8.98
N GLY A 23 1.90 0.36 9.37
CA GLY A 23 1.59 0.09 10.77
C GLY A 23 0.38 0.85 11.34
N GLY A 24 -0.34 1.60 10.50
CA GLY A 24 -1.64 2.15 10.86
C GLY A 24 -2.71 1.07 11.02
N GLU A 25 -3.83 1.42 11.66
CA GLU A 25 -4.98 0.52 11.80
C GLU A 25 -5.63 0.28 10.43
N MET A 26 -5.67 1.32 9.60
CA MET A 26 -6.19 1.30 8.24
C MET A 26 -5.16 1.84 7.22
N HIS A 27 -5.36 1.49 5.94
CA HIS A 27 -4.57 2.06 4.84
C HIS A 27 -4.75 3.59 4.73
N SER A 28 -5.94 4.11 5.08
CA SER A 28 -6.24 5.55 5.09
C SER A 28 -5.41 6.33 6.11
N ASP A 29 -5.06 5.72 7.24
CA ASP A 29 -4.19 6.35 8.24
C ASP A 29 -2.79 6.56 7.64
N CYS A 30 -2.28 5.52 6.96
CA CYS A 30 -0.99 5.58 6.29
C CYS A 30 -1.00 6.59 5.12
N GLU A 31 -2.07 6.61 4.34
CA GLU A 31 -2.27 7.56 3.24
C GLU A 31 -2.27 9.00 3.74
N THR A 32 -3.01 9.29 4.82
CA THR A 32 -3.07 10.63 5.41
C THR A 32 -1.69 11.15 5.77
N ILE A 33 -0.85 10.31 6.40
CA ILE A 33 0.52 10.68 6.77
C ILE A 33 1.38 11.01 5.54
N LEU A 34 1.23 10.26 4.44
CA LEU A 34 1.95 10.56 3.20
C LEU A 34 1.47 11.88 2.58
N LEU A 35 0.17 12.12 2.53
CA LEU A 35 -0.41 13.35 2.01
C LEU A 35 0.03 14.58 2.83
N ASP A 36 0.02 14.46 4.15
CA ASP A 36 0.52 15.50 5.06
C ASP A 36 2.02 15.76 4.88
N ASN A 37 2.77 14.77 4.37
CA ASN A 37 4.19 14.90 4.02
C ASN A 37 4.43 15.41 2.58
N GLY A 38 3.37 15.75 1.83
CA GLY A 38 3.47 16.33 0.49
C GLY A 38 3.38 15.33 -0.66
N SER A 39 3.04 14.07 -0.39
CA SER A 39 2.65 13.11 -1.43
C SER A 39 1.41 13.57 -2.18
N GLN A 40 1.30 13.18 -3.45
CA GLN A 40 0.12 13.46 -4.27
C GLN A 40 -0.80 12.24 -4.28
N GLN A 41 -2.12 12.46 -4.12
CA GLN A 41 -3.12 11.38 -4.08
C GLN A 41 -3.00 10.36 -5.23
N GLN A 42 -2.70 10.85 -6.44
CA GLN A 42 -2.55 10.03 -7.64
C GLN A 42 -1.34 9.06 -7.59
N ASP A 43 -0.35 9.37 -6.76
CA ASP A 43 0.89 8.62 -6.62
C ASP A 43 0.86 7.72 -5.37
N VAL A 44 -0.21 7.75 -4.56
CA VAL A 44 -0.35 6.96 -3.32
C VAL A 44 -1.22 5.73 -3.52
N TRP A 45 -0.72 4.56 -3.10
CA TRP A 45 -1.39 3.27 -3.27
C TRP A 45 -1.36 2.43 -1.99
N GLY A 46 -2.50 1.86 -1.61
CA GLY A 46 -2.64 1.02 -0.44
C GLY A 46 -2.29 -0.44 -0.75
N ALA A 47 -1.53 -1.07 0.15
CA ALA A 47 -1.22 -2.50 0.11
C ALA A 47 -1.00 -3.05 1.53
N SER A 48 -1.29 -4.33 1.74
CA SER A 48 -0.96 -5.05 2.98
C SER A 48 0.27 -5.92 2.77
N TRP A 49 1.19 -5.89 3.74
CA TRP A 49 2.43 -6.68 3.73
C TRP A 49 2.39 -7.73 4.83
N ASN A 50 2.75 -8.98 4.50
CA ASN A 50 3.00 -10.01 5.49
C ASN A 50 4.51 -10.18 5.67
N PRO A 51 5.09 -9.85 6.84
CA PRO A 51 6.53 -9.98 7.06
C PRO A 51 6.99 -11.45 7.08
N ILE A 52 6.11 -12.40 7.46
CA ILE A 52 6.46 -13.82 7.55
C ILE A 52 6.52 -14.47 6.16
N SER A 53 5.45 -14.33 5.37
CA SER A 53 5.38 -14.94 4.04
C SER A 53 6.01 -14.08 2.94
N GLN A 54 6.31 -12.82 3.24
CA GLN A 54 6.71 -11.81 2.26
C GLN A 54 5.69 -11.60 1.13
N GLU A 55 4.42 -11.89 1.39
CA GLU A 55 3.34 -11.67 0.44
C GLU A 55 2.79 -10.25 0.54
N ILE A 56 2.40 -9.70 -0.62
CA ILE A 56 1.77 -8.39 -0.74
C ILE A 56 0.35 -8.57 -1.25
N PHE A 57 -0.60 -7.98 -0.54
CA PHE A 57 -2.01 -7.93 -0.92
C PHE A 57 -2.36 -6.50 -1.35
N TYR A 58 -2.76 -6.32 -2.60
CA TYR A 58 -2.95 -5.02 -3.22
C TYR A 58 -4.38 -4.47 -3.07
N GLU A 59 -5.19 -5.09 -2.22
CA GLU A 59 -6.58 -4.70 -2.00
C GLU A 59 -6.68 -3.66 -0.89
N SER A 60 -7.25 -2.48 -1.20
CA SER A 60 -7.51 -1.42 -0.24
C SER A 60 -8.59 -0.46 -0.74
N MET A 61 -9.40 0.08 0.17
CA MET A 61 -10.39 1.11 -0.17
C MET A 61 -9.76 2.38 -0.76
N VAL A 62 -8.54 2.74 -0.34
CA VAL A 62 -7.85 3.95 -0.84
C VAL A 62 -7.52 3.86 -2.34
N ASN A 63 -7.47 2.65 -2.89
CA ASN A 63 -7.19 2.40 -4.31
C ASN A 63 -8.42 2.63 -5.19
N LEU A 64 -9.63 2.72 -4.63
CA LEU A 64 -10.85 2.91 -5.40
C LEU A 64 -10.99 4.37 -5.84
N ARG A 65 -10.56 4.66 -7.08
CA ARG A 65 -10.51 6.00 -7.68
C ARG A 65 -11.06 5.95 -9.10
N PRO A 66 -12.36 6.20 -9.37
CA PRO A 66 -13.01 5.89 -10.65
C PRO A 66 -12.33 6.42 -11.93
N ARG A 67 -11.57 7.52 -11.82
CA ARG A 67 -10.81 8.12 -12.92
C ARG A 67 -9.45 7.45 -13.18
N GLN A 68 -8.91 6.72 -12.22
CA GLN A 68 -7.56 6.14 -12.26
C GLN A 68 -7.57 4.62 -12.04
N ASN A 69 -8.35 4.12 -11.07
CA ASN A 69 -8.45 2.71 -10.71
C ASN A 69 -9.86 2.37 -10.19
N ARG A 70 -10.57 1.48 -10.87
CA ARG A 70 -12.02 1.23 -10.63
C ARG A 70 -12.30 0.07 -9.65
N ALA A 71 -11.28 -0.42 -8.96
CA ALA A 71 -11.39 -1.52 -8.00
C ALA A 71 -10.61 -1.19 -6.72
N MET A 72 -10.79 -2.00 -5.67
CA MET A 72 -9.93 -1.94 -4.48
C MET A 72 -8.55 -2.54 -4.74
N GLU A 73 -8.45 -3.46 -5.70
CA GLU A 73 -7.17 -3.97 -6.18
C GLU A 73 -6.48 -2.94 -7.09
N ILE A 74 -5.16 -2.88 -7.08
CA ILE A 74 -4.36 -2.11 -8.03
C ILE A 74 -4.41 -2.80 -9.40
N LEU A 75 -5.22 -2.30 -10.33
CA LEU A 75 -5.44 -2.95 -11.63
C LEU A 75 -4.25 -2.80 -12.59
N ASP A 76 -3.54 -1.68 -12.51
CA ASP A 76 -2.39 -1.40 -13.38
C ASP A 76 -1.18 -2.26 -12.94
N PRO A 77 -0.66 -3.15 -13.81
CA PRO A 77 0.45 -4.03 -13.46
C PRO A 77 1.77 -3.28 -13.25
N THR A 78 1.98 -2.14 -13.92
CA THR A 78 3.18 -1.31 -13.75
C THR A 78 3.19 -0.67 -12.36
N ILE A 79 2.04 -0.15 -11.92
CA ILE A 79 1.89 0.41 -10.57
C ILE A 79 2.07 -0.69 -9.52
N ARG A 80 1.47 -1.86 -9.75
CA ARG A 80 1.60 -3.01 -8.85
C ARG A 80 3.07 -3.42 -8.66
N GLU A 81 3.84 -3.46 -9.74
CA GLU A 81 5.27 -3.78 -9.69
C GLU A 81 6.08 -2.69 -8.96
N GLN A 82 5.76 -1.41 -9.17
CA GLN A 82 6.40 -0.31 -8.41
C GLN A 82 6.13 -0.42 -6.91
N VAL A 83 4.88 -0.65 -6.51
CA VAL A 83 4.48 -0.86 -5.11
C VAL A 83 5.24 -2.04 -4.51
N LYS A 84 5.29 -3.16 -5.23
CA LYS A 84 6.04 -4.36 -4.83
C LYS A 84 7.52 -4.05 -4.58
N GLN A 85 8.17 -3.39 -5.53
CA GLN A 85 9.59 -3.05 -5.43
C GLN A 85 9.89 -2.15 -4.22
N ILE A 86 9.05 -1.15 -3.98
CA ILE A 86 9.22 -0.23 -2.85
C ILE A 86 9.01 -0.96 -1.51
N ILE A 87 7.96 -1.79 -1.40
CA ILE A 87 7.72 -2.59 -0.18
C ILE A 87 8.88 -3.52 0.11
N HIS A 88 9.34 -4.32 -0.87
CA HIS A 88 10.48 -5.22 -0.65
C HIS A 88 11.77 -4.45 -0.34
N LYS A 89 11.99 -3.28 -0.95
CA LYS A 89 13.17 -2.45 -0.68
C LYS A 89 13.19 -1.92 0.75
N LEU A 90 12.04 -1.53 1.30
CA LEU A 90 11.94 -0.84 2.59
C LEU A 90 11.62 -1.78 3.76
N LEU A 91 10.90 -2.87 3.52
CA LEU A 91 10.44 -3.81 4.54
C LEU A 91 10.92 -5.25 4.31
N GLY A 92 11.53 -5.55 3.15
CA GLY A 92 12.03 -6.88 2.86
C GLY A 92 13.18 -7.27 3.78
N GLY A 93 13.11 -8.47 4.34
CA GLY A 93 14.11 -8.99 5.28
C GLY A 93 13.85 -8.67 6.75
N LEU A 94 12.75 -7.96 7.06
CA LEU A 94 12.15 -7.93 8.39
C LEU A 94 11.51 -9.27 8.77
#